data_AF-A0A7X6L0R5-F1
#
_entry.id   AF-A0A7X6L0R5-F1
#
_cell.length_a   1.000
_cell.length_b   1.000
_cell.length_c   1.000
_cell.angle_alpha   90.00
_cell.angle_beta   90.00
_cell.angle_gamma   90.00
#
_symmetry.space_group_name_H-M   'P 1'
#
loop_
_entity.id
_entity.type
_entity.pdbx_description
1 polymer ?
#
loop_
_entity_poly.entity_id
_entity_poly.type
_entity_poly.pdbx_seq_one_letter_code
_entity_poly.pdbx_strand_id
1 'polypeptide(L)'
;MPTLAALAGIDPAASPLPGKDLTPLLTDPAGTTRGALLLTSDAKSSGGQVAGVEYCLRCAITSRYSFARYSTPQGIAGPRGEFDYELYDRREDPLELRNLAHNGGAAELVEQMNDLVDTLIAREAR
;
A
#
# COMPACT_ATOMS: atom_id res chain seq x y z
N MET A 1 -5.21 -17.62 0.06
CA MET A 1 -4.86 -17.74 -1.38
C MET A 1 -6.11 -17.99 -2.23
N PRO A 2 -6.91 -16.95 -2.53
CA PRO A 2 -8.21 -17.10 -3.20
C PRO A 2 -8.15 -17.74 -4.61
N THR A 3 -7.18 -17.36 -5.44
CA THR A 3 -7.07 -17.88 -6.82
C THR A 3 -6.86 -19.39 -6.88
N LEU A 4 -5.96 -19.94 -6.04
CA LEU A 4 -5.73 -21.38 -6.00
C LEU A 4 -6.94 -22.15 -5.47
N ALA A 5 -7.66 -21.57 -4.51
CA ALA A 5 -8.90 -22.16 -4.00
C ALA A 5 -9.97 -22.24 -5.10
N ALA A 6 -10.17 -21.15 -5.86
CA ALA A 6 -11.11 -21.12 -6.98
C ALA A 6 -10.73 -22.14 -8.07
N LEU A 7 -9.45 -22.22 -8.44
CA LEU A 7 -8.97 -23.23 -9.41
C LEU A 7 -9.15 -24.67 -8.91
N ALA A 8 -9.09 -24.89 -7.60
CA ALA A 8 -9.33 -26.19 -6.98
C ALA A 8 -10.84 -26.51 -6.77
N GLY A 9 -11.75 -25.62 -7.16
CA GLY A 9 -13.19 -25.78 -6.97
C GLY A 9 -13.66 -25.61 -5.51
N ILE A 10 -12.84 -24.98 -4.66
CA ILE A 10 -13.18 -24.71 -3.26
C ILE A 10 -14.10 -23.49 -3.21
N ASP A 11 -15.20 -23.60 -2.45
CA ASP A 11 -16.11 -22.49 -2.20
C ASP A 11 -15.40 -21.37 -1.40
N PRO A 12 -15.27 -20.15 -1.93
CA PRO A 12 -14.65 -19.04 -1.22
C PRO A 12 -15.37 -18.64 0.07
N ALA A 13 -16.65 -18.97 0.23
CA ALA A 13 -17.40 -18.73 1.47
C ALA A 13 -16.97 -19.67 2.60
N ALA A 14 -16.43 -20.85 2.27
CA ALA A 14 -16.00 -21.84 3.25
C ALA A 14 -14.68 -21.46 3.95
N SER A 15 -13.88 -20.58 3.36
CA SER A 15 -12.64 -20.07 3.95
C SER A 15 -12.35 -18.65 3.44
N PRO A 16 -12.83 -17.60 4.15
CA PRO A 16 -12.53 -16.24 3.77
C PRO A 16 -11.04 -15.96 3.95
N LEU A 17 -10.32 -15.87 2.84
CA LEU A 17 -8.89 -15.58 2.82
C LEU A 17 -8.67 -14.13 2.34
N PRO A 18 -7.67 -13.41 2.89
CA PRO A 18 -7.31 -12.10 2.39
C PRO A 18 -6.87 -12.17 0.92
N GLY A 19 -7.14 -11.10 0.18
CA GLY A 19 -6.86 -11.00 -1.25
C GLY A 19 -8.12 -11.08 -2.14
N LYS A 20 -7.91 -11.31 -3.44
CA LYS A 20 -8.96 -11.46 -4.45
C LYS A 20 -8.65 -12.64 -5.34
N ASP A 21 -9.70 -13.32 -5.79
CA ASP A 21 -9.58 -14.32 -6.84
C ASP A 21 -9.20 -13.63 -8.16
N LEU A 22 -8.14 -14.13 -8.81
CA LEU A 22 -7.65 -13.64 -10.09
C LEU A 22 -8.07 -14.51 -11.28
N THR A 23 -8.83 -15.59 -11.07
CA THR A 23 -9.34 -16.43 -12.17
C THR A 23 -10.11 -15.66 -13.26
N PRO A 24 -10.85 -14.56 -12.97
CA PRO A 24 -11.47 -13.77 -14.04
C PRO A 24 -10.46 -13.19 -15.04
N LEU A 25 -9.23 -12.92 -14.60
CA LEU A 25 -8.17 -12.37 -15.45
C LEU A 25 -7.58 -13.40 -16.42
N LEU A 26 -7.84 -14.70 -16.22
CA LEU A 26 -7.39 -15.73 -17.14
C LEU A 26 -8.17 -15.68 -18.46
N THR A 27 -9.40 -15.16 -18.44
CA THR A 27 -10.27 -15.01 -19.62
C THR A 27 -10.41 -13.56 -20.07
N ASP A 28 -10.12 -12.60 -19.18
CA ASP A 28 -10.08 -11.16 -19.47
C ASP A 28 -8.80 -10.53 -18.89
N PRO A 29 -7.65 -10.61 -19.60
CA PRO A 29 -6.38 -10.13 -19.08
C PRO A 29 -6.30 -8.60 -18.95
N ALA A 30 -7.23 -7.86 -19.57
CA ALA A 30 -7.33 -6.41 -19.42
C ALA A 30 -8.18 -5.99 -18.21
N GLY A 31 -8.84 -6.95 -17.55
CA GLY A 31 -9.66 -6.72 -16.37
C GLY A 31 -8.86 -6.23 -15.16
N THR A 32 -9.58 -5.71 -14.16
CA THR A 32 -9.01 -5.30 -12.87
C THR A 32 -9.76 -5.94 -11.71
N THR A 33 -9.02 -6.37 -10.70
CA THR A 33 -9.60 -6.98 -9.48
C THR A 33 -9.55 -6.05 -8.26
N ARG A 34 -8.84 -4.92 -8.37
CA ARG A 34 -8.71 -3.89 -7.32
C ARG A 34 -8.15 -2.58 -7.85
N GLY A 35 -8.59 -1.47 -7.26
CA GLY A 35 -8.09 -0.13 -7.60
C GLY A 35 -6.79 0.28 -6.89
N ALA A 36 -6.44 -0.39 -5.79
CA ALA A 36 -5.23 -0.10 -5.02
C ALA A 36 -4.71 -1.34 -4.27
N LEU A 37 -3.42 -1.34 -3.96
CA LEU A 37 -2.74 -2.29 -3.10
C LEU A 37 -2.36 -1.62 -1.79
N LEU A 38 -2.60 -2.30 -0.66
CA LEU A 38 -1.90 -2.01 0.59
C LEU A 38 -0.57 -2.76 0.56
N LEU A 39 0.52 -2.05 0.83
CA LEU A 39 1.82 -2.66 1.11
C LEU A 39 2.28 -2.21 2.50
N THR A 40 2.80 -3.16 3.27
CA THR A 40 3.41 -2.90 4.57
C THR A 40 4.80 -3.51 4.60
N SER A 41 5.74 -2.83 5.25
CA SER A 41 7.09 -3.35 5.47
C SER A 41 7.61 -2.83 6.80
N ASP A 42 7.96 -3.74 7.70
CA ASP A 42 8.55 -3.39 9.00
C ASP A 42 9.99 -3.91 9.02
N ALA A 43 10.91 -3.14 8.45
CA ALA A 43 12.26 -3.56 8.12
C ALA A 43 13.23 -3.48 9.32
N LYS A 44 12.86 -4.07 10.47
CA LYS A 44 13.66 -3.99 11.72
C LYS A 44 15.09 -4.55 11.56
N SER A 45 15.27 -5.58 10.73
CA SER A 45 16.57 -6.20 10.49
C SER A 45 17.57 -5.28 9.78
N SER A 46 17.09 -4.29 9.02
CA SER A 46 17.94 -3.30 8.35
C SER A 46 17.85 -1.92 9.03
N GLY A 47 16.68 -1.27 8.98
CA GLY A 47 16.49 0.09 9.49
C GLY A 47 16.43 0.15 11.03
N GLY A 48 15.97 -0.91 11.69
CA GLY A 48 15.84 -0.96 13.14
C GLY A 48 17.14 -1.12 13.93
N GLN A 49 18.29 -1.16 13.25
CA GLN A 49 19.62 -1.23 13.89
C GLN A 49 20.10 0.15 14.38
N VAL A 50 19.49 1.23 13.92
CA VAL A 50 19.83 2.60 14.31
C VAL A 50 18.63 3.23 15.01
N ALA A 51 18.86 3.80 16.20
CA ALA A 51 17.80 4.42 16.98
C ALA A 51 17.23 5.65 16.25
N GLY A 52 15.90 5.79 16.26
CA GLY A 52 15.20 6.92 15.65
C GLY A 52 14.97 6.81 14.15
N VAL A 53 15.47 5.77 13.47
CA VAL A 53 15.18 5.55 12.04
C VAL A 53 13.73 5.11 11.86
N GLU A 54 13.06 5.73 10.90
CA GLU A 54 11.72 5.36 10.47
C GLU A 54 11.78 4.22 9.46
N TYR A 55 11.48 3.00 9.92
CA TYR A 55 11.55 1.78 9.09
C TYR A 55 10.23 1.03 8.98
N CYS A 56 9.19 1.53 9.63
CA CYS A 56 7.83 1.02 9.51
C CYS A 56 7.12 1.74 8.37
N LEU A 57 6.82 1.00 7.32
CA LEU A 57 6.28 1.52 6.08
C LEU A 57 4.82 1.11 5.93
N ARG A 58 3.94 2.06 5.64
CA ARG A 58 2.56 1.80 5.20
C ARG A 58 2.31 2.51 3.87
N CYS A 59 1.89 1.76 2.86
CA CYS A 59 1.84 2.23 1.48
C CYS A 59 0.50 1.96 0.80
N ALA A 60 0.13 2.85 -0.11
CA ALA A 60 -0.91 2.61 -1.10
C ALA A 60 -0.32 2.71 -2.51
N ILE A 61 -0.50 1.67 -3.32
CA ILE A 61 -0.10 1.68 -4.74
C ILE A 61 -1.37 1.62 -5.59
N THR A 62 -1.56 2.63 -6.43
CA THR A 62 -2.65 2.70 -7.42
C THR A 62 -2.10 2.47 -8.83
N SER A 63 -2.97 2.55 -9.84
CA SER A 63 -2.54 2.52 -11.24
C SER A 63 -1.63 3.69 -11.62
N ARG A 64 -1.65 4.80 -10.87
CA ARG A 64 -0.88 6.01 -11.18
C ARG A 64 0.16 6.38 -10.11
N TYR A 65 -0.18 6.23 -8.84
CA TYR A 65 0.65 6.73 -7.74
C TYR A 65 1.22 5.60 -6.89
N SER A 66 2.48 5.76 -6.49
CA SER A 66 3.07 5.06 -5.35
C SER A 66 3.14 6.04 -4.20
N PHE A 67 2.54 5.70 -3.06
CA PHE A 67 2.57 6.50 -1.85
C PHE A 67 3.02 5.67 -0.67
N ALA A 68 3.84 6.27 0.18
CA ALA A 68 4.39 5.70 1.39
C ALA A 68 4.36 6.72 2.52
N ARG A 69 4.05 6.23 3.72
CA ARG A 69 4.35 6.92 4.97
C ARG A 69 5.24 6.04 5.84
N TYR A 70 6.31 6.64 6.33
CA TYR A 70 7.30 6.03 7.20
C TYR A 70 7.05 6.49 8.63
N SER A 71 7.37 5.60 9.57
CA SER A 71 7.34 5.92 10.98
C SER A 71 8.35 5.07 11.74
N THR A 72 8.62 5.45 12.98
CA THR A 72 9.13 4.50 13.97
C THR A 72 8.03 3.46 14.34
N PRO A 73 8.38 2.31 14.94
CA PRO A 73 7.38 1.35 15.42
C PRO A 73 6.41 1.94 16.44
N GLN A 74 6.87 2.85 17.30
CA GLN A 74 6.05 3.53 18.30
C GLN A 74 5.10 4.55 17.64
N GLY A 75 5.51 5.15 16.53
CA GLY A 75 4.75 6.15 15.80
C GLY A 75 3.78 5.60 14.76
N ILE A 76 3.61 4.28 14.61
CA ILE A 76 2.85 3.68 13.49
C ILE A 76 1.38 4.13 13.38
N ALA A 77 0.81 4.56 14.51
CA ALA A 77 -0.55 5.10 14.63
C ALA A 77 -0.53 6.56 15.11
N GLY A 78 0.62 7.24 14.94
CA GLY A 78 0.83 8.63 15.30
C GLY A 78 0.10 9.60 14.36
N PRO A 79 0.14 10.90 14.70
CA PRO A 79 -0.47 11.93 13.87
C PRO A 79 0.25 12.07 12.52
N ARG A 80 -0.49 12.47 11.48
CA ARG A 80 0.02 12.60 10.10
C ARG A 80 1.25 13.52 9.98
N GLY A 81 1.37 14.53 10.83
CA GLY A 81 2.51 15.45 10.81
C GLY A 81 3.83 14.84 11.30
N GLU A 82 3.81 13.62 11.87
CA GLU A 82 5.00 12.93 12.37
C GLU A 82 5.55 11.90 11.39
N PHE A 83 4.89 11.64 10.26
CA PHE A 83 5.39 10.70 9.26
C PHE A 83 6.30 11.38 8.24
N ASP A 84 7.38 10.68 7.84
CA ASP A 84 8.06 10.97 6.59
C ASP A 84 7.30 10.37 5.40
N TYR A 85 7.23 11.11 4.28
CA TYR A 85 6.39 10.76 3.15
C TYR A 85 7.17 10.57 1.85
N GLU A 86 6.74 9.60 1.07
CA GLU A 86 7.12 9.50 -0.35
C GLU A 86 5.88 9.41 -1.22
N LEU A 87 5.87 10.18 -2.31
CA LEU A 87 4.80 10.18 -3.30
C LEU A 87 5.40 10.29 -4.70
N TYR A 88 5.09 9.35 -5.58
CA TYR A 88 5.57 9.33 -6.96
C TYR A 88 4.41 9.16 -7.94
N ASP A 89 4.42 9.93 -9.03
CA ASP A 89 3.54 9.71 -10.18
C ASP A 89 4.22 8.76 -11.16
N ARG A 90 3.87 7.47 -11.10
CA ARG A 90 4.51 6.39 -11.88
C ARG A 90 4.24 6.49 -13.39
N ARG A 91 3.30 7.34 -13.81
CA ARG A 91 3.04 7.59 -15.22
C ARG A 91 4.02 8.60 -15.80
N GLU A 92 4.29 9.68 -15.06
CA GLU A 92 5.19 10.76 -15.49
C GLU A 92 6.64 10.51 -15.04
N ASP A 93 6.83 9.75 -13.97
CA ASP A 93 8.10 9.37 -13.35
C ASP A 93 8.11 7.87 -13.03
N PRO A 94 8.21 7.00 -14.07
CA PRO A 94 8.16 5.54 -13.90
C PRO A 94 9.35 4.96 -13.12
N LEU A 95 10.40 5.76 -12.93
CA LEU A 95 11.59 5.39 -12.16
C LEU A 95 11.56 5.90 -10.71
N GLU A 96 10.49 6.61 -10.32
CA GLU A 96 10.27 7.10 -8.95
C GLU A 96 11.45 7.94 -8.43
N LEU A 97 11.99 8.83 -9.27
CA LEU A 97 13.15 9.66 -8.96
C LEU A 97 12.79 11.02 -8.35
N ARG A 98 11.53 11.46 -8.50
CA ARG A 98 11.06 12.77 -8.04
C ARG A 98 9.94 12.61 -7.02
N ASN A 99 10.32 12.65 -5.74
CA ASN A 99 9.36 12.66 -4.63
C ASN A 99 8.51 13.95 -4.66
N LEU A 100 7.20 13.79 -4.80
CA LEU A 100 6.18 14.84 -4.84
C LEU A 100 5.64 15.22 -3.46
N ALA A 101 6.07 14.57 -2.38
CA ALA A 101 5.54 14.82 -1.03
C ALA A 101 6.13 16.06 -0.34
N HIS A 102 7.29 16.54 -0.79
CA HIS A 102 8.05 17.61 -0.13
C HIS A 102 8.33 18.81 -1.06
N ASN A 103 8.91 19.89 -0.50
CA ASN A 103 9.42 21.07 -1.22
C ASN A 103 8.40 21.79 -2.15
N GLY A 104 7.21 22.09 -1.62
CA GLY A 104 6.13 22.70 -2.42
C GLY A 104 5.42 21.70 -3.33
N GLY A 105 5.53 20.41 -3.01
CA GLY A 105 4.89 19.29 -3.68
C GLY A 105 3.37 19.21 -3.48
N ALA A 106 2.78 18.06 -3.80
CA ALA A 106 1.34 17.85 -3.91
C ALA A 106 0.68 17.54 -2.55
N ALA A 107 0.63 18.53 -1.65
CA ALA A 107 0.11 18.36 -0.28
C ALA A 107 -1.33 17.79 -0.23
N GLU A 108 -2.23 18.26 -1.10
CA GLU A 108 -3.60 17.72 -1.17
C GLU A 108 -3.62 16.25 -1.59
N LEU A 109 -2.72 15.85 -2.49
CA LEU A 109 -2.62 14.46 -2.94
C LEU A 109 -2.01 13.56 -1.85
N VAL A 110 -1.07 14.09 -1.05
CA VAL A 110 -0.54 13.38 0.14
C VAL A 110 -1.67 13.07 1.12
N GLU A 111 -2.55 14.03 1.42
CA GLU A 111 -3.70 13.80 2.29
C GLU A 111 -4.68 12.77 1.72
N GLN A 112 -5.00 12.86 0.42
CA GLN A 112 -5.86 11.87 -0.26
C GLN A 112 -5.26 10.46 -0.20
N MET A 113 -3.95 10.32 -0.40
CA MET A 113 -3.28 9.04 -0.36
C MET A 113 -3.15 8.49 1.07
N ASN A 114 -3.01 9.36 2.08
CA ASN A 114 -3.12 8.99 3.49
C ASN A 114 -4.50 8.41 3.82
N ASP A 115 -5.58 9.07 3.39
CA ASP A 115 -6.95 8.57 3.58
C ASP A 115 -7.15 7.19 2.92
N LEU A 116 -6.54 6.99 1.74
CA LEU A 116 -6.54 5.70 1.06
C LEU A 116 -5.81 4.63 1.87
N VAL A 117 -4.63 4.93 2.42
CA VAL A 117 -3.89 4.00 3.31
C VAL A 117 -4.74 3.62 4.52
N ASP A 118 -5.34 4.60 5.20
CA ASP A 118 -6.19 4.35 6.38
C ASP A 118 -7.39 3.46 6.02
N THR A 119 -8.04 3.74 4.88
CA THR A 119 -9.15 2.93 4.35
C THR A 119 -8.71 1.50 4.05
N LEU A 120 -7.53 1.32 3.46
CA LEU A 120 -7.01 -0.01 3.13
C LEU A 120 -6.63 -0.80 4.38
N ILE A 121 -5.98 -0.18 5.37
CA ILE A 121 -5.66 -0.81 6.65
C ILE A 121 -6.94 -1.26 7.37
N ALA A 122 -7.96 -0.39 7.42
CA ALA A 122 -9.23 -0.72 8.07
C ALA A 122 -9.99 -1.87 7.40
N ARG A 123 -9.70 -2.18 6.12
CA ARG A 123 -10.29 -3.31 5.40
C ARG A 123 -9.59 -4.63 5.72
N GLU A 124 -8.29 -4.63 5.96
CA GLU A 124 -7.53 -5.85 6.31
C GLU A 124 -7.73 -6.26 7.77
N ALA A 125 -8.17 -5.34 8.64
CA ALA A 125 -8.48 -5.63 10.04
C ALA A 125 -9.87 -6.29 10.26
N ARG A 126 -10.62 -6.61 9.19
CA ARG A 126 -11.94 -7.24 9.23
C ARG A 126 -11.85 -8.70 8.78
#